data_AF-A0A3D1M8F4-F1
#
_entry.id   AF-A0A3D1M8F4-F1
#
_cell.length_a   1.000
_cell.length_b   1.000
_cell.length_c   1.000
_cell.angle_alpha   90.00
_cell.angle_beta   90.00
_cell.angle_gamma   90.00
#
_symmetry.space_group_name_H-M   'P 1'
#
loop_
_entity.id
_entity.type
_entity.pdbx_description
1 polymer ?
#
loop_
_entity_poly.entity_id
_entity_poly.type
_entity_poly.pdbx_seq_one_letter_code
_entity_poly.pdbx_strand_id
1 'polypeptide(L)'
;MADDKVFDNIEEVDLKKKMEDSYIDYAMSVIASRALPDVRDGLKPVQRRILYSMIELNNGPDKPHRKCARIVGDTMGKYHPHGDSSIYGALVTMAQDWNMRYPLVDGHGNFGSVDGDGAAAMRYTEARLSKISMEMVRDLNKDTVDFVPNFDDTEKEPTVLPSRIPNLLVNGASGIAVGMATNIPTHNLREVVAAVVKIIDNRVEEDRDTDINEIVSIVKGPDFPT
;
A
#
# COMPACT_ATOMS: atom_id res chain seq x y z
N MET A 1 -7.40 53.57 -25.29
CA MET A 1 -6.48 53.33 -24.16
C MET A 1 -6.00 51.92 -24.33
N ALA A 2 -4.78 51.75 -24.84
CA ALA A 2 -4.20 50.45 -25.14
C ALA A 2 -3.84 49.77 -23.81
N ASP A 3 -4.17 48.49 -23.71
CA ASP A 3 -3.92 47.65 -22.55
C ASP A 3 -2.42 47.27 -22.55
N ASP A 4 -1.61 48.03 -21.82
CA ASP A 4 -0.15 47.83 -21.68
C ASP A 4 0.14 46.64 -20.75
N LYS A 5 -0.20 45.42 -21.17
CA LYS A 5 0.35 44.18 -20.60
C LYS A 5 1.02 43.35 -21.69
N VAL A 6 2.21 43.79 -22.08
CA VAL A 6 3.05 43.18 -23.12
C VAL A 6 4.29 42.44 -22.54
N PHE A 7 4.39 42.27 -21.22
CA PHE A 7 5.49 41.50 -20.60
C PHE A 7 5.01 40.54 -19.51
N ASP A 8 5.72 39.41 -19.38
CA ASP A 8 5.58 38.43 -18.30
C ASP A 8 5.56 39.13 -16.93
N ASN A 9 4.59 38.76 -16.09
CA ASN A 9 4.48 39.25 -14.73
C ASN A 9 5.59 38.59 -13.87
N ILE A 10 6.70 39.28 -13.67
CA ILE A 10 7.80 38.80 -12.82
C ILE A 10 7.47 39.11 -11.36
N GLU A 11 7.24 38.07 -10.57
CA GLU A 11 7.06 38.18 -9.12
C GLU A 11 8.39 37.90 -8.41
N GLU A 12 8.90 38.90 -7.67
CA GLU A 12 10.04 38.68 -6.78
C GLU A 12 9.61 37.82 -5.58
N VAL A 13 10.31 36.72 -5.36
CA VAL A 13 10.07 35.81 -4.23
C VAL A 13 11.30 35.75 -3.34
N ASP A 14 11.08 35.81 -2.02
CA ASP A 14 12.16 35.58 -1.05
C ASP A 14 12.65 34.13 -1.16
N LEU A 15 13.94 33.95 -1.47
CA LEU A 15 14.52 32.63 -1.70
C LEU A 15 14.37 31.73 -0.48
N LYS A 16 14.63 32.25 0.72
CA LYS A 16 14.58 31.47 1.95
C LYS A 16 13.16 30.95 2.19
N LYS A 17 12.17 31.84 2.15
CA LYS A 17 10.76 31.49 2.29
C LYS A 17 10.33 30.48 1.23
N LYS A 18 10.70 30.72 -0.04
CA LYS A 18 10.31 29.82 -1.13
C LYS A 18 10.92 28.43 -0.99
N MET A 19 12.17 28.35 -0.51
CA MET A 19 12.82 27.07 -0.21
C MET A 19 12.15 26.35 0.96
N GLU A 20 11.83 27.05 2.04
CA GLU A 20 11.12 26.48 3.20
C GLU A 20 9.75 25.91 2.79
N ASP A 21 8.93 26.71 2.11
CA ASP A 21 7.59 26.30 1.66
C ASP A 21 7.66 25.08 0.73
N SER A 22 8.49 25.15 -0.32
CA SER A 22 8.60 24.08 -1.32
C SER A 22 9.16 22.78 -0.73
N TYR A 23 10.09 22.90 0.23
CA TYR A 23 10.66 21.74 0.91
C TYR A 23 9.66 21.07 1.85
N ILE A 24 8.88 21.86 2.61
CA ILE A 24 7.84 21.35 3.51
C ILE A 24 6.75 20.63 2.70
N ASP A 25 6.26 21.23 1.61
CA ASP A 25 5.24 20.62 0.75
C ASP A 25 5.70 19.27 0.19
N TYR A 26 6.94 19.23 -0.32
CA TYR A 26 7.54 17.98 -0.79
C TYR A 26 7.67 16.95 0.35
N ALA A 27 8.22 17.33 1.49
CA ALA A 27 8.44 16.45 2.63
C ALA A 27 7.12 15.83 3.13
N MET A 28 6.10 16.65 3.30
CA MET A 28 4.77 16.22 3.72
C MET A 28 4.14 15.26 2.72
N SER A 29 4.24 15.55 1.41
CA SER A 29 3.72 14.65 0.37
C SER A 29 4.39 13.27 0.40
N VAL A 30 5.71 13.21 0.65
CA VAL A 30 6.47 11.94 0.71
C VAL A 30 6.11 11.15 1.97
N ILE A 31 5.99 11.81 3.12
CA ILE A 31 5.64 11.18 4.39
C ILE A 31 4.23 10.61 4.33
N ALA A 32 3.24 11.42 3.96
CA ALA A 32 1.82 11.06 4.04
C ALA A 32 1.36 10.16 2.89
N SER A 33 1.91 10.33 1.68
CA SER A 33 1.33 9.76 0.46
C SER A 33 2.28 8.88 -0.35
N ARG A 34 3.44 8.50 0.20
CA ARG A 34 4.40 7.66 -0.55
C ARG A 34 5.13 6.62 0.30
N ALA A 35 5.88 7.06 1.29
CA ALA A 35 6.93 6.24 1.88
C ALA A 35 6.45 5.31 3.00
N LEU A 36 5.48 5.76 3.80
CA LEU A 36 4.99 5.06 4.98
C LEU A 36 3.63 4.39 4.71
N PRO A 37 3.38 3.20 5.30
CA PRO A 37 2.07 2.56 5.23
C PRO A 37 1.06 3.25 6.17
N ASP A 38 -0.24 3.07 5.90
CA ASP A 38 -1.28 3.38 6.88
C ASP A 38 -1.37 2.26 7.93
N VAL A 39 -1.55 2.61 9.20
CA VAL A 39 -1.59 1.63 10.29
C VAL A 39 -2.80 0.68 10.21
N ARG A 40 -3.91 1.15 9.61
CA ARG A 40 -5.18 0.43 9.57
C ARG A 40 -5.17 -0.75 8.60
N ASP A 41 -4.51 -0.60 7.45
CA ASP A 41 -4.43 -1.64 6.42
C ASP A 41 -3.00 -2.12 6.12
N GLY A 42 -1.98 -1.45 6.67
CA GLY A 42 -0.59 -1.79 6.45
C GLY A 42 -0.08 -1.55 5.03
N LEU A 43 -0.79 -0.79 4.20
CA LEU A 43 -0.44 -0.56 2.80
C LEU A 43 0.05 0.85 2.54
N LYS A 44 1.02 0.96 1.63
CA LYS A 44 1.37 2.22 0.98
C LYS A 44 0.33 2.57 -0.09
N PRO A 45 0.21 3.84 -0.50
CA PRO A 45 -0.77 4.25 -1.51
C PRO A 45 -0.67 3.48 -2.84
N VAL A 46 0.55 3.21 -3.34
CA VAL A 46 0.73 2.43 -4.58
C VAL A 46 0.18 1.00 -4.45
N GLN A 47 0.41 0.33 -3.32
CA GLN A 47 -0.05 -1.04 -3.09
C GLN A 47 -1.58 -1.08 -2.98
N ARG A 48 -2.16 -0.14 -2.22
CA ARG A 48 -3.62 0.00 -2.08
C ARG A 48 -4.31 0.21 -3.43
N ARG A 49 -3.78 1.13 -4.25
CA ARG A 49 -4.30 1.45 -5.58
C ARG A 49 -4.21 0.27 -6.55
N ILE A 50 -3.13 -0.51 -6.49
CA ILE A 50 -3.01 -1.75 -7.29
C ILE A 50 -4.11 -2.75 -6.90
N LEU A 51 -4.27 -3.04 -5.60
CA LEU A 51 -5.30 -4.00 -5.15
C LEU A 51 -6.71 -3.52 -5.50
N TYR A 52 -6.99 -2.23 -5.34
CA TYR A 52 -8.27 -1.64 -5.71
C TYR A 52 -8.52 -1.70 -7.23
N SER A 53 -7.53 -1.32 -8.05
CA SER A 53 -7.61 -1.43 -9.51
C SER A 53 -7.85 -2.89 -9.97
N MET A 54 -7.22 -3.87 -9.32
CA MET A 54 -7.44 -5.28 -9.62
C MET A 54 -8.86 -5.75 -9.27
N ILE A 55 -9.48 -5.20 -8.23
CA ILE A 55 -10.90 -5.46 -7.90
C ILE A 55 -11.83 -4.83 -8.94
N GLU A 56 -11.61 -3.58 -9.30
CA GLU A 56 -12.38 -2.88 -10.35
C GLU A 56 -12.28 -3.59 -11.70
N LEU A 57 -11.11 -4.17 -11.99
CA LEU A 57 -10.90 -5.01 -13.17
C LEU A 57 -11.63 -6.36 -13.09
N ASN A 58 -12.23 -6.74 -11.96
CA ASN A 58 -12.75 -8.08 -11.68
C ASN A 58 -11.66 -9.14 -11.90
N ASN A 59 -10.49 -8.94 -11.26
CA ASN A 59 -9.31 -9.79 -11.36
C ASN A 59 -9.07 -10.59 -10.05
N GLY A 60 -10.14 -11.21 -9.56
CA GLY A 60 -10.14 -12.02 -8.34
C GLY A 60 -9.44 -13.39 -8.50
N PRO A 61 -9.26 -14.13 -7.39
CA PRO A 61 -8.59 -15.44 -7.38
C PRO A 61 -9.32 -16.52 -8.17
N ASP A 62 -10.62 -16.35 -8.42
CA ASP A 62 -11.47 -17.23 -9.22
C ASP A 62 -11.36 -16.96 -10.73
N LYS A 63 -10.67 -15.89 -11.13
CA LYS A 63 -10.47 -15.52 -12.54
C LYS A 63 -9.10 -15.98 -13.07
N PRO A 64 -8.95 -16.12 -14.40
CA PRO A 64 -7.64 -16.28 -15.02
C PRO A 64 -6.75 -15.06 -14.76
N HIS A 65 -5.43 -15.28 -14.78
CA HIS A 65 -4.47 -14.18 -14.69
C HIS A 65 -4.64 -13.20 -15.86
N ARG A 66 -4.30 -11.93 -15.61
CA ARG A 66 -4.30 -10.88 -16.63
C ARG A 66 -2.91 -10.30 -16.79
N LYS A 67 -2.56 -9.87 -18.00
CA LYS A 67 -1.27 -9.21 -18.29
C LYS A 67 -1.02 -8.08 -17.30
N CYS A 68 0.17 -8.08 -16.68
CA CYS A 68 0.55 -7.05 -15.72
C CYS A 68 0.52 -5.65 -16.34
N ALA A 69 0.86 -5.52 -17.63
CA ALA A 69 0.73 -4.27 -18.37
C ALA A 69 -0.67 -3.64 -18.30
N ARG A 70 -1.73 -4.47 -18.29
CA ARG A 70 -3.12 -3.98 -18.15
C ARG A 70 -3.39 -3.47 -16.73
N ILE A 71 -2.96 -4.22 -15.72
CA ILE A 71 -3.16 -3.85 -14.30
C ILE A 71 -2.40 -2.54 -14.00
N VAL A 72 -1.16 -2.44 -14.46
CA VAL A 72 -0.32 -1.25 -14.32
C VAL A 72 -0.94 -0.06 -15.05
N GLY A 73 -1.39 -0.25 -16.30
CA GLY A 73 -2.03 0.80 -17.09
C GLY A 73 -3.30 1.36 -16.44
N ASP A 74 -4.19 0.49 -15.97
CA ASP A 74 -5.43 0.91 -15.30
C ASP A 74 -5.15 1.59 -13.96
N THR A 75 -4.20 1.08 -13.17
CA THR A 75 -3.78 1.71 -11.91
C THR A 75 -3.21 3.10 -12.15
N MET A 76 -2.35 3.22 -13.16
CA MET A 76 -1.71 4.48 -13.53
C MET A 76 -2.71 5.52 -14.03
N GLY A 77 -3.58 5.10 -14.96
CA GLY A 77 -4.55 5.99 -15.60
C GLY A 77 -5.64 6.49 -14.66
N LYS A 78 -6.03 5.69 -13.66
CA LYS A 78 -7.14 6.05 -12.77
C LYS A 78 -6.72 6.56 -11.39
N TYR A 79 -5.67 6.01 -10.80
CA TYR A 79 -5.42 6.20 -9.36
C TYR A 79 -4.00 6.65 -9.03
N HIS A 80 -2.97 6.26 -9.79
CA HIS A 80 -1.57 6.49 -9.44
C HIS A 80 -0.81 7.25 -10.53
N PRO A 81 -0.78 8.60 -10.50
CA PRO A 81 -0.19 9.45 -11.54
C PRO A 81 1.34 9.49 -11.46
N HIS A 82 1.97 8.32 -11.37
CA HIS A 82 3.41 8.13 -11.29
C HIS A 82 3.85 7.02 -12.27
N GLY A 83 5.16 6.92 -12.50
CA GLY A 83 5.70 6.04 -13.53
C GLY A 83 5.26 4.58 -13.40
N ASP A 84 4.93 3.97 -14.53
CA ASP A 84 4.58 2.56 -14.70
C ASP A 84 5.55 1.59 -14.01
N SER A 85 6.86 1.87 -14.08
CA SER A 85 7.91 1.10 -13.42
C SER A 85 7.72 0.99 -11.90
N SER A 86 7.26 2.06 -11.24
CA SER A 86 7.05 2.09 -9.80
C SER A 86 5.85 1.22 -9.38
N ILE A 87 4.78 1.25 -10.18
CA ILE A 87 3.57 0.45 -9.99
C ILE A 87 3.88 -1.02 -10.26
N TYR A 88 4.60 -1.32 -11.35
CA TYR A 88 4.98 -2.68 -11.69
C TYR A 88 5.93 -3.28 -10.64
N GLY A 89 6.90 -2.51 -10.16
CA GLY A 89 7.78 -2.92 -9.06
C GLY A 89 6.99 -3.28 -7.79
N ALA A 90 6.05 -2.43 -7.39
CA ALA A 90 5.19 -2.71 -6.24
C ALA A 90 4.31 -3.97 -6.43
N LEU A 91 3.75 -4.15 -7.64
CA LEU A 91 2.98 -5.34 -8.00
C LEU A 91 3.83 -6.61 -7.90
N VAL A 92 5.05 -6.56 -8.45
CA VAL A 92 6.01 -7.67 -8.40
C VAL A 92 6.35 -8.02 -6.96
N THR A 93 6.68 -7.03 -6.12
CA THR A 93 7.00 -7.27 -4.70
C THR A 93 5.84 -7.93 -3.94
N MET A 94 4.59 -7.54 -4.23
CA MET A 94 3.41 -8.16 -3.62
C MET A 94 3.14 -9.60 -4.06
N ALA A 95 3.82 -10.08 -5.10
CA ALA A 95 3.71 -11.44 -5.64
C ALA A 95 4.86 -12.37 -5.23
N GLN A 96 5.93 -11.82 -4.63
CA GLN A 96 7.13 -12.57 -4.26
C GLN A 96 6.99 -13.14 -2.85
N ASP A 97 6.95 -14.47 -2.73
CA ASP A 97 6.76 -15.19 -1.46
C ASP A 97 7.97 -15.13 -0.52
N TRP A 98 9.17 -14.84 -1.03
CA TRP A 98 10.36 -14.55 -0.22
C TRP A 98 10.42 -13.10 0.29
N ASN A 99 9.63 -12.18 -0.27
CA ASN A 99 9.59 -10.78 0.16
C ASN A 99 8.39 -10.49 1.06
N MET A 100 7.25 -11.12 0.78
CA MET A 100 6.01 -10.91 1.53
C MET A 100 5.55 -12.25 2.12
N ARG A 101 5.39 -12.31 3.45
CA ARG A 101 5.03 -13.54 4.16
C ARG A 101 3.71 -14.15 3.67
N TYR A 102 2.73 -13.30 3.34
CA TYR A 102 1.46 -13.67 2.74
C TYR A 102 1.23 -12.80 1.49
N PRO A 103 1.68 -13.26 0.30
CA PRO A 103 1.58 -12.50 -0.95
C PRO A 103 0.15 -12.07 -1.27
N LEU A 104 -0.02 -10.79 -1.59
CA LEU A 104 -1.31 -10.20 -1.95
C LEU A 104 -1.63 -10.31 -3.44
N VAL A 105 -0.65 -10.71 -4.25
CA VAL A 105 -0.80 -10.94 -5.69
C VAL A 105 -0.36 -12.37 -6.01
N ASP A 106 -1.14 -13.06 -6.84
CA ASP A 106 -0.80 -14.35 -7.44
C ASP A 106 -0.25 -14.07 -8.84
N GLY A 107 1.05 -14.32 -9.03
CA GLY A 107 1.81 -14.01 -10.24
C GLY A 107 2.03 -15.25 -11.10
N HIS A 108 1.95 -15.09 -12.42
CA HIS A 108 2.27 -16.10 -13.42
C HIS A 108 3.36 -15.59 -14.38
N GLY A 109 4.45 -16.36 -14.51
CA GLY A 109 5.65 -16.01 -15.26
C GLY A 109 6.84 -15.74 -14.34
N ASN A 110 7.89 -15.10 -14.87
CA ASN A 110 9.08 -14.77 -14.08
C ASN A 110 8.88 -13.46 -13.29
N PHE A 111 8.72 -13.57 -11.98
CA PHE A 111 8.60 -12.46 -11.03
C PHE A 111 9.91 -12.18 -10.27
N GLY A 112 11.04 -12.68 -10.76
CA GLY A 112 12.36 -12.55 -10.14
C GLY A 112 12.74 -13.75 -9.30
N SER A 113 13.85 -13.63 -8.57
CA SER A 113 14.40 -14.68 -7.71
C SER A 113 14.96 -14.11 -6.41
N VAL A 114 15.22 -14.99 -5.44
CA VAL A 114 15.92 -14.65 -4.18
C VAL A 114 17.37 -14.21 -4.46
N ASP A 115 17.97 -14.69 -5.55
CA ASP A 115 19.35 -14.40 -5.95
C ASP A 115 19.53 -12.97 -6.52
N GLY A 116 18.43 -12.21 -6.61
CA GLY A 116 18.44 -10.81 -7.05
C GLY A 116 18.10 -10.60 -8.53
N ASP A 117 17.69 -11.65 -9.25
CA ASP A 117 17.19 -11.49 -10.61
C ASP A 117 15.89 -10.69 -10.60
N GLY A 118 15.81 -9.68 -11.47
CA GLY A 118 14.59 -8.90 -11.66
C GLY A 118 13.48 -9.70 -12.34
N ALA A 119 12.25 -9.23 -12.17
CA ALA A 119 11.11 -9.76 -12.91
C ALA A 119 11.26 -9.54 -14.43
N ALA A 120 10.64 -10.42 -15.21
CA ALA A 120 10.50 -10.20 -16.65
C ALA A 120 9.66 -8.94 -16.93
N ALA A 121 9.72 -8.39 -18.14
CA ALA A 121 8.92 -7.21 -18.46
C ALA A 121 7.40 -7.49 -18.33
N MET A 122 6.63 -6.49 -17.90
CA MET A 122 5.17 -6.59 -17.63
C MET A 122 4.29 -7.06 -18.80
N ARG A 123 4.85 -7.12 -20.02
CA ARG A 123 4.21 -7.70 -21.21
C ARG A 123 4.23 -9.24 -21.22
N TYR A 124 5.14 -9.85 -20.48
CA TYR A 124 5.28 -11.30 -20.36
C TYR A 124 4.58 -11.86 -19.13
N THR A 125 4.62 -11.14 -18.01
CA THR A 125 4.02 -11.57 -16.75
C THR A 125 2.52 -11.33 -16.71
N GLU A 126 1.83 -12.17 -15.96
CA GLU A 126 0.41 -12.05 -15.66
C GLU A 126 0.18 -12.12 -14.16
N ALA A 127 -0.89 -11.51 -13.67
CA ALA A 127 -1.22 -11.47 -12.25
C ALA A 127 -2.74 -11.49 -12.02
N ARG A 128 -3.13 -11.96 -10.83
CA ARG A 128 -4.48 -11.82 -10.24
C ARG A 128 -4.36 -11.67 -8.73
N LEU A 129 -5.47 -11.39 -8.05
CA LEU A 129 -5.45 -11.29 -6.59
C LEU A 129 -5.21 -12.65 -5.95
N SER A 130 -4.39 -12.69 -4.91
CA SER A 130 -4.30 -13.83 -4.02
C SER A 130 -5.61 -14.02 -3.25
N LYS A 131 -5.87 -15.26 -2.80
CA LYS A 131 -7.06 -15.55 -1.98
C LYS A 131 -7.15 -14.69 -0.72
N ILE A 132 -6.01 -14.45 -0.05
CA ILE A 132 -5.96 -13.66 1.18
C ILE A 132 -6.31 -12.18 0.93
N SER A 133 -6.04 -11.65 -0.26
CA SER A 133 -6.36 -10.28 -0.65
C SER A 133 -7.86 -10.02 -0.69
N MET A 134 -8.67 -11.07 -0.82
CA MET A 134 -10.12 -10.93 -0.69
C MET A 134 -10.54 -10.51 0.72
N GLU A 135 -9.78 -10.85 1.77
CA GLU A 135 -10.02 -10.35 3.12
C GLU A 135 -9.54 -8.90 3.32
N MET A 136 -8.62 -8.42 2.48
CA MET A 136 -8.22 -7.00 2.47
C MET A 136 -9.35 -6.10 1.96
N VAL A 137 -10.04 -6.52 0.91
CA VAL A 137 -11.06 -5.74 0.19
C VAL A 137 -12.50 -6.16 0.50
N ARG A 138 -12.69 -7.07 1.46
CA ARG A 138 -14.00 -7.61 1.79
C ARG A 138 -14.94 -6.50 2.26
N ASP A 139 -16.16 -6.52 1.72
CA ASP A 139 -17.22 -5.56 2.07
C ASP A 139 -16.92 -4.10 1.68
N LEU A 140 -15.92 -3.84 0.82
CA LEU A 140 -15.57 -2.49 0.34
C LEU A 140 -16.78 -1.72 -0.25
N ASN A 141 -17.71 -2.42 -0.89
CA ASN A 141 -18.91 -1.84 -1.51
C ASN A 141 -20.08 -1.62 -0.53
N LYS A 142 -19.87 -1.80 0.77
CA LYS A 142 -20.91 -1.67 1.82
C LYS A 142 -20.69 -0.45 2.70
N ASP A 143 -20.12 0.62 2.14
CA ASP A 143 -19.90 1.89 2.84
C ASP A 143 -19.05 1.72 4.12
N THR A 144 -18.04 0.85 4.05
CA THR A 144 -17.19 0.51 5.21
C THR A 144 -15.98 1.41 5.36
N VAL A 145 -15.62 2.16 4.32
CA VAL A 145 -14.46 3.06 4.28
C VAL A 145 -14.80 4.31 3.49
N ASP A 146 -14.16 5.42 3.84
CA ASP A 146 -14.30 6.66 3.09
C ASP A 146 -13.59 6.59 1.73
N PHE A 147 -14.23 7.17 0.73
CA PHE A 147 -13.67 7.37 -0.61
C PHE A 147 -13.38 8.84 -0.85
N VAL A 148 -12.28 9.10 -1.54
CA VAL A 148 -11.88 10.44 -2.00
C VAL A 148 -11.85 10.48 -3.53
N PRO A 149 -12.04 11.65 -4.14
CA PRO A 149 -11.74 11.83 -5.55
C PRO A 149 -10.29 11.41 -5.87
N ASN A 150 -10.07 10.87 -7.06
CA ASN A 150 -8.73 10.60 -7.57
C ASN A 150 -8.02 11.92 -7.98
N PHE A 151 -6.84 11.80 -8.58
CA PHE A 151 -5.97 12.95 -8.87
C PHE A 151 -6.52 13.94 -9.92
N ASP A 152 -7.53 13.55 -10.71
CA ASP A 152 -8.17 14.39 -11.74
C ASP A 152 -9.68 14.56 -11.50
N ASP A 153 -10.18 14.18 -10.33
CA ASP A 153 -11.57 14.25 -9.90
C ASP A 153 -12.60 13.50 -10.80
N THR A 154 -12.15 12.57 -11.64
CA THR A 154 -13.04 11.78 -12.52
C THR A 154 -13.46 10.42 -11.95
N GLU A 155 -12.67 9.88 -11.02
CA GLU A 155 -12.87 8.59 -10.37
C GLU A 155 -12.83 8.75 -8.85
N LYS A 156 -13.17 7.69 -8.11
CA LYS A 156 -13.01 7.63 -6.66
C LYS A 156 -12.08 6.50 -6.23
N GLU A 157 -11.31 6.74 -5.18
CA GLU A 157 -10.45 5.74 -4.56
C GLU A 157 -10.65 5.67 -3.04
N PRO A 158 -10.48 4.48 -2.44
CA PRO A 158 -10.61 4.32 -0.99
C PRO A 158 -9.41 4.92 -0.26
N THR A 159 -9.67 5.62 0.84
CA THR A 159 -8.62 6.17 1.71
C THR A 159 -7.80 5.06 2.39
N VAL A 160 -8.48 3.98 2.79
CA VAL A 160 -7.93 2.72 3.34
C VAL A 160 -8.76 1.53 2.86
N LEU A 161 -8.19 0.33 2.92
CA LEU A 161 -8.98 -0.89 2.71
C LEU A 161 -9.62 -1.39 4.02
N PRO A 162 -10.75 -2.12 3.96
CA PRO A 162 -11.37 -2.74 5.13
C PRO A 162 -10.43 -3.61 5.96
N SER A 163 -9.46 -4.27 5.33
CA SER A 163 -8.34 -4.99 5.95
C SER A 163 -8.74 -5.90 7.13
N ARG A 164 -9.42 -7.02 6.84
CA ARG A 164 -9.84 -7.98 7.89
C ARG A 164 -8.73 -8.87 8.43
N ILE A 165 -7.50 -8.66 7.97
CA ILE A 165 -6.30 -9.26 8.53
C ILE A 165 -5.39 -8.14 9.06
N PRO A 166 -4.61 -8.39 10.12
CA PRO A 166 -3.65 -7.42 10.66
C PRO A 166 -2.40 -7.32 9.75
N ASN A 167 -2.60 -6.87 8.51
CA ASN A 167 -1.63 -6.93 7.42
C ASN A 167 -0.31 -6.20 7.74
N LEU A 168 -0.37 -5.07 8.46
CA LEU A 168 0.85 -4.32 8.84
C LEU A 168 1.87 -5.18 9.60
N LEU A 169 1.41 -5.97 10.58
CA LEU A 169 2.29 -6.82 11.37
C LEU A 169 2.60 -8.14 10.66
N VAL A 170 1.61 -8.68 9.96
CA VAL A 170 1.71 -9.98 9.30
C VAL A 170 2.65 -9.93 8.09
N ASN A 171 2.53 -8.90 7.26
CA ASN A 171 3.38 -8.70 6.08
C ASN A 171 4.51 -7.69 6.30
N GLY A 172 4.55 -7.01 7.45
CA GLY A 172 5.58 -6.01 7.75
C GLY A 172 5.47 -4.78 6.85
N ALA A 173 6.42 -3.87 7.02
CA ALA A 173 6.58 -2.71 6.13
C ALA A 173 7.97 -2.10 6.26
N SER A 174 8.56 -1.75 5.12
CA SER A 174 9.81 -0.96 5.08
C SER A 174 9.60 0.30 4.26
N GLY A 175 10.13 1.43 4.71
CA GLY A 175 10.00 2.69 3.97
C GLY A 175 10.97 3.76 4.46
N ILE A 176 11.45 4.59 3.53
CA ILE A 176 12.32 5.73 3.81
C ILE A 176 11.59 6.97 3.31
N ALA A 177 11.29 7.89 4.23
CA ALA A 177 10.63 9.17 3.95
C ALA A 177 11.63 10.33 4.12
N VAL A 178 11.13 11.57 4.12
CA VAL A 178 11.96 12.74 4.43
C VAL A 178 12.12 12.84 5.95
N GLY A 179 13.35 12.65 6.44
CA GLY A 179 13.68 12.78 7.86
C GLY A 179 13.26 11.61 8.76
N MET A 180 12.68 10.53 8.20
CA MET A 180 12.26 9.36 8.97
C MET A 180 12.29 8.08 8.13
N ALA A 181 12.31 6.93 8.79
CA ALA A 181 12.22 5.62 8.16
C ALA A 181 11.39 4.68 9.04
N THR A 182 10.81 3.65 8.41
CA THR A 182 10.11 2.56 9.09
C THR A 182 10.66 1.22 8.63
N ASN A 183 10.76 0.28 9.56
CA ASN A 183 11.07 -1.12 9.29
C ASN A 183 10.36 -2.00 10.32
N ILE A 184 9.29 -2.66 9.89
CA ILE A 184 8.45 -3.55 10.68
C ILE A 184 8.62 -4.95 10.09
N PRO A 185 9.11 -5.94 10.86
CA PRO A 185 9.28 -7.29 10.37
C PRO A 185 7.93 -8.02 10.25
N THR A 186 7.91 -9.09 9.46
CA THR A 186 6.74 -9.97 9.28
C THR A 186 6.51 -10.82 10.53
N HIS A 187 5.24 -11.19 10.77
CA HIS A 187 4.83 -12.02 11.91
C HIS A 187 3.85 -13.10 11.48
N ASN A 188 3.72 -14.14 12.32
CA ASN A 188 2.80 -15.23 12.05
C ASN A 188 1.34 -14.78 12.22
N LEU A 189 0.49 -15.01 11.22
CA LEU A 189 -0.92 -14.61 11.24
C LEU A 189 -1.67 -15.19 12.44
N ARG A 190 -1.40 -16.45 12.83
CA ARG A 190 -2.09 -17.08 13.96
C ARG A 190 -1.71 -16.44 15.29
N GLU A 191 -0.44 -16.13 15.48
CA GLU A 191 0.05 -15.48 16.70
C GLU A 191 -0.51 -14.05 16.82
N VAL A 192 -0.48 -13.26 15.74
CA VAL A 192 -1.03 -11.90 15.75
C VAL A 192 -2.54 -11.91 16.00
N VAL A 193 -3.30 -12.81 15.36
CA VAL A 193 -4.75 -12.93 15.60
C VAL A 193 -5.03 -13.38 17.04
N ALA A 194 -4.26 -14.33 17.58
CA ALA A 194 -4.41 -14.76 18.98
C ALA A 194 -4.13 -13.62 19.96
N ALA A 195 -3.15 -12.76 19.67
CA ALA A 195 -2.86 -11.56 20.46
C ALA A 195 -4.01 -10.54 20.40
N VAL A 196 -4.58 -10.30 19.21
CA VAL A 196 -5.76 -9.43 19.05
C VAL A 196 -6.95 -9.98 19.85
N VAL A 197 -7.21 -11.29 19.78
CA VAL A 197 -8.27 -11.93 20.56
C VAL A 197 -8.02 -11.77 22.06
N LYS A 198 -6.78 -11.99 22.54
CA LYS A 198 -6.44 -11.78 23.95
C LYS A 198 -6.68 -10.34 24.41
N ILE A 199 -6.39 -9.35 23.56
CA ILE A 199 -6.68 -7.94 23.85
C ILE A 199 -8.18 -7.70 23.99
N ILE A 200 -8.98 -8.30 23.10
CA ILE A 200 -10.44 -8.22 23.15
C ILE A 200 -10.98 -8.89 24.41
N ASP A 201 -10.55 -10.11 24.71
CA ASP A 201 -11.00 -10.88 25.88
C ASP A 201 -10.68 -10.14 27.19
N ASN A 202 -9.44 -9.66 27.34
CA ASN A 202 -9.05 -8.87 28.52
C ASN A 202 -9.90 -7.60 28.68
N ARG A 203 -10.28 -6.97 27.58
CA ARG A 203 -11.08 -5.74 27.62
C ARG A 203 -12.57 -6.00 27.83
N VAL A 204 -13.15 -7.02 27.20
CA VAL A 204 -14.58 -7.28 27.18
C VAL A 204 -15.02 -8.17 28.34
N GLU A 205 -14.23 -9.20 28.67
CA GLU A 205 -14.57 -10.18 29.69
C GLU A 205 -13.95 -9.84 31.06
N GLU A 206 -12.76 -9.20 31.08
CA GLU A 206 -12.02 -8.90 32.31
C GLU A 206 -12.02 -7.39 32.69
N ASP A 207 -12.58 -6.51 31.86
CA ASP A 207 -12.61 -5.03 32.01
C ASP A 207 -11.25 -4.42 32.40
N ARG A 208 -10.17 -4.87 31.75
CA ARG A 208 -8.82 -4.35 31.98
C ARG A 208 -8.02 -4.21 30.69
N ASP A 209 -6.94 -3.45 30.79
CA ASP A 209 -5.94 -3.39 29.73
C ASP A 209 -5.07 -4.64 29.73
N THR A 210 -4.54 -4.98 28.54
CA THR A 210 -3.66 -6.14 28.36
C THR A 210 -2.22 -5.75 28.65
N ASP A 211 -1.56 -6.52 29.52
CA ASP A 211 -0.15 -6.31 29.80
C ASP A 211 0.71 -6.80 28.63
N ILE A 212 1.80 -6.09 28.34
CA ILE A 212 2.70 -6.44 27.24
C ILE A 212 3.28 -7.86 27.38
N ASN A 213 3.50 -8.35 28.60
CA ASN A 213 4.03 -9.70 28.84
C ASN A 213 3.05 -10.79 28.40
N GLU A 214 1.73 -10.54 28.48
CA GLU A 214 0.72 -11.46 27.95
C GLU A 214 0.84 -11.55 26.42
N ILE A 215 1.07 -10.43 25.73
CA ILE A 215 1.25 -10.39 24.28
C ILE A 215 2.54 -11.08 23.85
N VAL A 216 3.66 -10.80 24.53
CA VAL A 216 4.96 -11.42 24.22
C VAL A 216 4.93 -12.94 24.42
N SER A 217 4.08 -13.45 25.32
CA SER A 217 3.88 -14.89 25.49
C SER A 217 3.16 -15.55 24.31
N ILE A 218 2.39 -14.77 23.53
CA ILE A 218 1.62 -15.23 22.36
C ILE A 218 2.40 -15.01 21.07
N VAL A 219 2.92 -13.79 20.85
CA VAL A 219 3.72 -13.41 19.68
C VAL A 219 5.19 -13.62 20.02
N LYS A 220 5.72 -14.76 19.59
CA LYS A 220 7.06 -15.23 20.00
C LYS A 220 8.19 -14.42 19.38
N GLY A 221 7.90 -13.78 18.25
CA GLY A 221 8.82 -12.93 17.52
C GLY A 221 8.44 -12.84 16.04
N PRO A 222 9.33 -12.23 15.23
CA PRO A 222 9.20 -12.22 13.78
C PRO A 222 9.12 -13.62 13.16
N ASP A 223 8.32 -13.75 12.10
CA ASP A 223 8.20 -14.96 11.26
C ASP A 223 8.48 -14.54 9.82
N PHE A 224 9.74 -14.70 9.40
CA PHE A 224 10.20 -14.30 8.07
C PHE A 224 9.71 -15.28 6.99
N PRO A 225 9.49 -14.80 5.74
CA PRO A 225 9.14 -15.67 4.62
C PRO A 225 10.19 -16.76 4.30
N THR A 226 11.46 -16.54 4.66
CA THR A 226 12.60 -17.44 4.45
C THR A 226 13.30 -17.78 5.76
#